data_AF-A0A7M5WRR2-F1
#
_entry.id   AF-A0A7M5WRR2-F1
#
_cell.length_a   1.000
_cell.length_b   1.000
_cell.length_c   1.000
_cell.angle_alpha   90.00
_cell.angle_beta   90.00
_cell.angle_gamma   90.00
#
_symmetry.space_group_name_H-M   'P 1'
#
loop_
_entity.id
_entity.type
_entity.pdbx_description
1 polymer ?
#
loop_
_entity_poly.entity_id
_entity_poly.type
_entity_poly.pdbx_seq_one_letter_code
_entity_poly.pdbx_strand_id
1 'polypeptide(L)'
;MEIFSLCCQLELLCKKNYCKSKEMNDTCKMEFSNKFNPHACVELKKINERFTLISNKNTSFKDYMLKNGMKEIFPKMWWYINQHTDEPLPQSTKPSLNDYFNRLASLNELNVMSQQLYFDVHNLVDHKYMAHQTALLYHAITDLGGYVKRYKKSIEDCFGVVKKALTVEDDQIPHLPSNEKQRLENMTTLLMDLCTGYDTDLVDPMTLIVSFFLR
;
A
#
# COMPACT_ATOMS: atom_id res chain seq x y z
N MET A 1 -9.39 -9.36 20.07
CA MET A 1 -9.98 -8.26 19.28
C MET A 1 -9.87 -6.90 19.96
N GLU A 2 -10.39 -6.72 21.19
CA GLU A 2 -10.47 -5.39 21.84
C GLU A 2 -9.10 -4.72 22.05
N ILE A 3 -8.09 -5.45 22.55
CA ILE A 3 -6.73 -4.92 22.72
C ILE A 3 -6.13 -4.47 21.39
N PHE A 4 -6.31 -5.25 20.33
CA PHE A 4 -5.81 -4.91 19.01
C PHE A 4 -6.46 -3.61 18.49
N SER A 5 -7.78 -3.45 18.68
CA SER A 5 -8.50 -2.21 18.33
C SER A 5 -7.96 -0.99 19.07
N LEU A 6 -7.71 -1.12 20.38
CA LEU A 6 -7.14 -0.03 21.18
C LEU A 6 -5.70 0.28 20.75
N CYS A 7 -4.91 -0.74 20.39
CA CYS A 7 -3.58 -0.56 19.81
C CYS A 7 -3.64 0.22 18.48
N CYS A 8 -4.58 -0.11 17.60
CA CYS A 8 -4.81 0.63 16.35
C CYS A 8 -5.13 2.11 16.62
N GLN A 9 -6.03 2.38 17.57
CA GLN A 9 -6.42 3.75 17.92
C GLN A 9 -5.21 4.56 18.42
N LEU A 10 -4.40 3.96 19.29
CA LEU A 10 -3.20 4.62 19.80
C LEU A 10 -2.14 4.82 18.72
N GLU A 11 -1.90 3.83 17.84
CA GLU A 11 -0.99 3.97 16.68
C GLU A 11 -1.43 5.13 15.76
N LEU A 12 -2.73 5.28 15.51
CA LEU A 12 -3.28 6.38 14.71
C LEU A 12 -3.10 7.73 15.41
N LEU A 13 -3.34 7.80 16.72
CA LEU A 13 -3.11 9.00 17.51
C LEU A 13 -1.64 9.40 17.50
N CYS A 14 -0.73 8.43 17.66
CA CYS A 14 0.71 8.63 17.54
C CYS A 14 1.06 9.15 16.14
N LYS A 15 0.55 8.53 15.07
CA LYS A 15 0.80 8.96 13.68
C LYS A 15 0.35 10.39 13.42
N LYS A 16 -0.81 10.79 13.95
CA LYS A 16 -1.38 12.14 13.74
C LYS A 16 -0.59 13.24 14.46
N ASN A 17 -0.07 12.95 15.64
CA ASN A 17 0.61 13.93 16.50
C ASN A 17 2.14 13.83 16.44
N TYR A 18 2.65 13.06 15.48
CA TYR A 18 4.07 12.88 15.24
C TYR A 18 4.65 14.10 14.50
N CYS A 19 5.50 14.86 15.18
CA CYS A 19 6.27 15.94 14.57
C CYS A 19 7.68 15.45 14.20
N LYS A 20 8.05 15.54 12.92
CA LYS A 20 9.46 15.40 12.50
C LYS A 20 10.15 16.76 12.68
N SER A 21 11.04 16.90 13.66
CA SER A 21 11.94 18.06 13.66
C SER A 21 12.97 17.86 12.54
N LYS A 22 13.01 18.79 11.58
CA LYS A 22 14.13 18.94 10.65
C LYS A 22 15.14 19.87 11.32
N GLU A 23 15.93 19.36 12.26
CA GLU A 23 17.16 20.05 12.65
C GLU A 23 18.31 19.51 11.78
N MET A 24 19.08 20.43 11.18
CA MET A 24 20.14 20.19 10.19
C MET A 24 21.38 19.44 10.73
N ASN A 25 21.29 18.78 11.88
CA ASN A 25 22.35 17.95 12.43
C ASN A 25 21.73 16.62 12.88
N ASP A 26 21.94 15.56 12.09
CA ASP A 26 21.77 14.09 12.25
C ASP A 26 21.07 13.44 13.47
N THR A 27 20.23 14.17 14.20
CA THR A 27 19.42 13.68 15.31
C THR A 27 18.02 14.23 15.13
N CYS A 28 17.19 13.50 14.38
CA CYS A 28 15.77 13.80 14.27
C CYS A 28 15.12 13.58 15.64
N LYS A 29 14.98 14.64 16.43
CA LYS A 29 14.25 14.58 17.71
C LYS A 29 12.78 14.41 17.40
N MET A 30 12.28 13.23 17.74
CA MET A 30 10.88 12.89 17.58
C MET A 30 10.14 13.36 18.82
N GLU A 31 9.14 14.22 18.64
CA GLU A 31 8.39 14.78 19.75
C GLU A 31 6.89 14.72 19.46
N PHE A 32 6.11 14.41 20.50
CA PHE A 32 4.65 14.47 20.45
C PHE A 32 4.16 15.79 21.06
N SER A 33 3.04 16.31 20.57
CA SER A 33 2.47 17.57 21.08
C SER A 33 2.01 17.46 22.54
N ASN A 34 2.01 18.57 23.28
CA ASN A 34 1.48 18.62 24.65
C ASN A 34 -0.03 18.28 24.76
N LYS A 35 -0.78 18.43 23.66
CA LYS A 35 -2.21 18.07 23.58
C LYS A 35 -2.43 16.57 23.34
N PHE A 36 -1.41 15.85 22.87
CA PHE A 36 -1.46 14.42 22.59
C PHE A 36 -1.37 13.58 23.87
N ASN A 37 -0.49 13.93 24.80
CA ASN A 37 -0.22 13.13 26.01
C ASN A 37 -1.48 12.77 26.82
N PRO A 38 -2.45 13.68 27.08
CA PRO A 38 -3.66 13.33 27.81
C PRO A 38 -4.51 12.25 27.11
N HIS A 39 -4.67 12.34 25.78
CA HIS A 39 -5.47 11.39 25.01
C HIS A 39 -4.77 10.02 24.90
N ALA A 40 -3.46 10.04 24.68
CA ALA A 40 -2.66 8.83 24.58
C ALA A 40 -2.60 8.07 25.93
N CYS A 41 -2.51 8.78 27.05
CA CYS A 41 -2.59 8.18 28.39
C CYS A 41 -3.94 7.51 28.66
N VAL A 42 -5.05 8.10 28.22
CA VAL A 42 -6.39 7.50 28.37
C VAL A 42 -6.47 6.17 27.60
N GLU A 43 -6.00 6.14 26.35
CA GLU A 43 -5.99 4.91 25.55
C GLU A 43 -5.05 3.84 26.14
N LEU A 44 -3.85 4.24 26.60
CA LEU A 44 -2.96 3.31 27.31
C LEU A 44 -3.58 2.73 28.57
N LYS A 45 -4.31 3.54 29.34
CA LYS A 45 -5.00 3.07 30.53
C LYS A 45 -6.04 2.00 30.18
N LYS A 46 -6.87 2.24 29.16
CA LYS A 46 -7.84 1.25 28.65
C LYS A 46 -7.14 -0.04 28.19
N ILE A 47 -6.02 0.08 27.47
CA ILE A 47 -5.24 -1.08 27.03
C ILE A 47 -4.79 -1.90 28.23
N ASN A 48 -4.21 -1.26 29.26
CA ASN A 48 -3.74 -1.93 30.45
C ASN A 48 -4.89 -2.59 31.24
N GLU A 49 -6.02 -1.89 31.40
CA GLU A 49 -7.23 -2.43 32.06
C GLU A 49 -7.78 -3.65 31.33
N ARG A 50 -7.77 -3.66 29.99
CA ARG A 50 -8.20 -4.84 29.21
C ARG A 50 -7.15 -5.95 29.23
N PHE A 51 -5.87 -5.58 29.23
CA PHE A 51 -4.78 -6.54 29.26
C PHE A 51 -4.72 -7.31 30.59
N THR A 52 -4.98 -6.67 31.73
CA THR A 52 -5.02 -7.35 33.03
C THR A 52 -6.12 -8.41 33.13
N LEU A 53 -7.19 -8.29 32.33
CA LEU A 53 -8.27 -9.28 32.27
C LEU A 53 -7.88 -10.55 31.52
N ILE A 54 -6.90 -10.47 30.63
CA ILE A 54 -6.49 -11.60 29.76
C ILE A 54 -5.07 -12.10 30.04
N SER A 55 -4.27 -11.35 30.78
CA SER A 55 -2.86 -11.65 31.03
C SER A 55 -2.67 -12.45 32.32
N ASN A 56 -1.75 -13.41 32.28
CA ASN A 56 -1.23 -14.03 33.48
C ASN A 56 -0.41 -13.00 34.28
N LYS A 57 -0.41 -13.09 35.61
CA LYS A 57 0.22 -12.11 36.53
C LYS A 57 1.70 -11.77 36.24
N ASN A 58 2.39 -12.57 35.43
CA ASN A 58 3.82 -12.43 35.13
C ASN A 58 4.13 -11.92 33.72
N THR A 59 3.14 -11.57 32.88
CA THR A 59 3.39 -11.06 31.53
C THR A 59 3.06 -9.58 31.45
N SER A 60 4.05 -8.74 31.13
CA SER A 60 3.81 -7.32 30.88
C SER A 60 3.17 -7.12 29.50
N PHE A 61 2.49 -5.98 29.30
CA PHE A 61 1.93 -5.66 27.99
C PHE A 61 3.02 -5.55 26.91
N LYS A 62 4.24 -5.11 27.29
CA LYS A 62 5.39 -5.07 26.40
C LYS A 62 5.80 -6.47 25.93
N ASP A 63 5.89 -7.43 26.85
CA ASP A 63 6.23 -8.82 26.53
C ASP A 63 5.15 -9.45 25.64
N TYR A 64 3.88 -9.12 25.90
CA TYR A 64 2.77 -9.54 25.06
C TYR A 64 2.90 -8.99 23.64
N MET A 65 3.23 -7.70 23.46
CA MET A 65 3.43 -7.11 22.14
C MET A 65 4.60 -7.78 21.39
N LEU A 66 5.72 -8.03 22.07
CA LEU A 66 6.90 -8.68 21.47
C LEU A 66 6.58 -10.11 21.02
N LYS A 67 5.97 -10.91 21.90
CA LYS A 67 5.64 -12.33 21.63
C LYS A 67 4.67 -12.48 20.44
N ASN A 68 3.83 -11.48 20.20
CA ASN A 68 2.81 -11.51 19.16
C ASN A 68 3.16 -10.69 17.91
N GLY A 69 4.40 -10.20 17.79
CA GLY A 69 4.82 -9.41 16.62
C GLY A 69 4.06 -8.09 16.45
N MET A 70 3.50 -7.55 17.55
CA MET A 70 2.71 -6.33 17.51
C MET A 70 3.57 -5.07 17.41
N LYS A 71 4.89 -5.16 17.70
CA LYS A 71 5.81 -4.03 17.52
C LYS A 71 5.96 -3.67 16.03
N GLU A 72 5.90 -4.66 15.15
CA GLU A 72 5.96 -4.49 13.70
C GLU A 72 4.65 -3.91 13.15
N ILE A 73 3.52 -4.26 13.77
CA ILE A 73 2.19 -3.79 13.40
C ILE A 73 1.95 -2.35 13.90
N PHE A 74 2.41 -2.03 15.11
CA PHE A 74 2.20 -0.74 15.79
C PHE A 74 3.51 -0.06 16.22
N PRO A 75 4.40 0.30 15.27
CA PRO A 75 5.75 0.76 15.57
C PRO A 75 5.79 2.12 16.29
N LYS A 76 4.87 3.04 16.01
CA LYS A 76 4.85 4.37 16.67
C LYS A 76 4.31 4.27 18.08
N MET A 77 3.29 3.45 18.29
CA MET A 77 2.79 3.11 19.61
C MET A 77 3.87 2.40 20.44
N TRP A 78 4.57 1.41 19.87
CA TRP A 78 5.67 0.71 20.54
C TRP A 78 6.74 1.67 21.03
N TRP A 79 7.12 2.62 20.18
CA TRP A 79 8.10 3.66 20.52
C TRP A 79 7.58 4.60 21.62
N TYR A 80 6.31 5.03 21.56
CA TYR A 80 5.69 5.85 22.59
C TYR A 80 5.67 5.16 23.97
N ILE A 81 5.30 3.88 24.03
CA ILE A 81 5.22 3.10 25.29
C ILE A 81 6.59 2.83 25.90
N ASN A 82 7.64 2.81 25.07
CA ASN A 82 9.02 2.66 25.53
C ASN A 82 9.70 3.99 25.90
N GLN A 83 8.93 5.08 26.02
CA GLN A 83 9.42 6.37 26.53
C GLN A 83 10.67 6.88 25.82
N HIS A 84 10.70 6.79 24.48
CA HIS A 84 11.83 7.31 23.70
C HIS A 84 13.18 6.69 24.12
N THR A 85 13.26 5.36 24.19
CA THR A 85 14.57 4.70 24.17
C THR A 85 15.43 5.36 23.08
N ASP A 86 16.72 5.60 23.35
CA ASP A 86 17.67 6.26 22.43
C ASP A 86 17.73 5.63 21.02
N GLU A 87 17.06 4.49 20.82
CA GLU A 87 16.74 3.94 19.52
C GLU A 87 15.79 4.85 18.71
N PRO A 88 16.22 5.34 17.54
CA PRO A 88 15.33 5.97 16.60
C PRO A 88 14.20 4.99 16.24
N LEU A 89 12.97 5.52 16.02
CA LEU A 89 11.86 4.72 15.50
C LEU A 89 12.40 3.85 14.37
N PRO A 90 12.21 2.51 14.39
CA PRO A 90 12.77 1.65 13.38
C PRO A 90 12.38 2.22 12.02
N GLN A 91 13.36 2.70 11.26
CA GLN A 91 13.20 2.88 9.83
C GLN A 91 13.06 1.45 9.31
N SER A 92 11.83 0.94 9.36
CA SER A 92 11.56 -0.46 9.09
C SER A 92 12.17 -0.79 7.74
N THR A 93 13.18 -1.67 7.74
CA THR A 93 13.78 -2.20 6.52
C THR A 93 12.78 -3.07 5.76
N LYS A 94 11.70 -3.48 6.42
CA LYS A 94 10.57 -4.21 5.84
C LYS A 94 9.41 -3.25 5.50
N PRO A 95 8.66 -3.51 4.42
CA PRO A 95 7.46 -2.73 4.09
C PRO A 95 6.51 -2.69 5.30
N SER A 96 6.06 -1.50 5.68
CA SER A 96 5.05 -1.37 6.72
C SER A 96 3.71 -1.92 6.20
N LEU A 97 2.78 -2.19 7.11
CA LEU A 97 1.41 -2.54 6.76
C LEU A 97 0.71 -1.51 5.87
N ASN A 98 1.04 -0.23 6.05
CA ASN A 98 0.53 0.82 5.16
C ASN A 98 1.12 0.68 3.75
N ASP A 99 2.41 0.36 3.64
CA ASP A 99 3.06 0.15 2.34
C ASP A 99 2.46 -1.08 1.65
N TYR A 100 2.13 -2.12 2.42
CA TYR A 100 1.39 -3.28 1.93
C TYR A 100 0.00 -2.89 1.37
N PHE A 101 -0.82 -2.18 2.14
CA PHE A 101 -2.16 -1.78 1.68
C PHE A 101 -2.10 -0.82 0.48
N ASN A 102 -1.13 0.10 0.47
CA ASN A 102 -0.90 0.97 -0.69
C ASN A 102 -0.51 0.14 -1.92
N ARG A 103 0.38 -0.84 -1.77
CA ARG A 103 0.80 -1.71 -2.87
C ARG A 103 -0.35 -2.59 -3.38
N LEU A 104 -1.19 -3.11 -2.49
CA LEU A 104 -2.43 -3.81 -2.86
C LEU A 104 -3.39 -2.90 -3.62
N ALA A 105 -3.58 -1.67 -3.13
CA ALA A 105 -4.46 -0.70 -3.78
C ALA A 105 -3.97 -0.40 -5.21
N SER A 106 -2.67 -0.17 -5.38
CA SER A 106 -2.06 0.06 -6.70
C SER A 106 -2.13 -1.17 -7.62
N LEU A 107 -1.97 -2.40 -7.08
CA LEU A 107 -2.17 -3.63 -7.85
C LEU A 107 -3.62 -3.79 -8.30
N ASN A 108 -4.57 -3.50 -7.41
CA ASN A 108 -5.99 -3.53 -7.74
C ASN A 108 -6.33 -2.46 -8.79
N GLU A 109 -5.78 -1.25 -8.66
CA GLU A 109 -5.92 -0.18 -9.65
C GLU A 109 -5.41 -0.64 -11.02
N LEU A 110 -4.19 -1.21 -11.08
CA LEU A 110 -3.61 -1.76 -12.31
C LEU A 110 -4.49 -2.86 -12.92
N ASN A 111 -5.05 -3.74 -12.08
CA ASN A 111 -5.96 -4.79 -12.52
C ASN A 111 -7.26 -4.21 -13.13
N VAL A 112 -7.89 -3.26 -12.44
CA VAL A 112 -9.12 -2.61 -12.91
C VAL A 112 -8.87 -1.84 -14.21
N MET A 113 -7.76 -1.10 -14.32
CA MET A 113 -7.39 -0.43 -15.57
C MET A 113 -7.16 -1.42 -16.71
N SER A 114 -6.52 -2.56 -16.44
CA SER A 114 -6.29 -3.60 -17.43
C SER A 114 -7.61 -4.22 -17.91
N GLN A 115 -8.53 -4.52 -16.99
CA GLN A 115 -9.88 -5.01 -17.30
C GLN A 115 -10.68 -4.00 -18.13
N GLN A 116 -10.65 -2.73 -17.75
CA GLN A 116 -11.35 -1.66 -18.46
C GLN A 116 -10.81 -1.51 -19.88
N LEU A 117 -9.49 -1.46 -20.05
CA LEU A 117 -8.86 -1.34 -21.35
C LEU A 117 -9.12 -2.56 -22.23
N TYR A 118 -9.07 -3.77 -21.66
CA TYR A 118 -9.47 -4.99 -22.35
C TYR A 118 -10.91 -4.89 -22.87
N PHE A 119 -11.85 -4.50 -22.01
CA PHE A 119 -13.26 -4.37 -22.38
C PHE A 119 -13.45 -3.31 -23.46
N ASP A 120 -12.84 -2.14 -23.31
CA ASP A 120 -13.01 -1.01 -24.21
C ASP A 120 -12.49 -1.30 -25.63
N VAL A 121 -11.39 -2.05 -25.75
CA VAL A 121 -10.83 -2.47 -27.04
C VAL A 121 -11.84 -3.25 -27.91
N HIS A 122 -12.74 -4.03 -27.29
CA HIS A 122 -13.73 -4.83 -27.99
C HIS A 122 -15.09 -4.14 -28.12
N ASN A 123 -15.46 -3.32 -27.14
CA ASN A 123 -16.84 -2.84 -27.00
C ASN A 123 -17.05 -1.39 -27.40
N LEU A 124 -15.99 -0.58 -27.47
CA LEU A 124 -16.13 0.81 -27.90
C LEU A 124 -16.27 0.93 -29.42
N VAL A 125 -17.19 1.81 -29.81
CA VAL A 125 -17.27 2.30 -31.18
C VAL A 125 -16.18 3.35 -31.39
N ASP A 126 -16.01 4.30 -30.48
CA ASP A 126 -14.98 5.34 -30.57
C ASP A 126 -13.76 5.03 -29.68
N HIS A 127 -12.60 4.82 -30.30
CA HIS A 127 -11.35 4.47 -29.61
C HIS A 127 -10.44 5.67 -29.35
N LYS A 128 -10.90 6.92 -29.51
CA LYS A 128 -10.05 8.13 -29.37
C LYS A 128 -9.28 8.22 -28.05
N TYR A 129 -9.80 7.62 -26.98
CA TYR A 129 -9.19 7.65 -25.65
C TYR A 129 -8.23 6.49 -25.37
N MET A 130 -8.10 5.50 -26.26
CA MET A 130 -7.25 4.32 -26.01
C MET A 130 -5.77 4.67 -25.83
N ALA A 131 -5.27 5.67 -26.56
CA ALA A 131 -3.91 6.18 -26.34
C ALA A 131 -3.75 6.75 -24.92
N HIS A 132 -4.72 7.53 -24.45
CA HIS A 132 -4.70 8.09 -23.09
C HIS A 132 -4.78 6.99 -22.02
N GLN A 133 -5.70 6.03 -22.18
CA GLN A 133 -5.82 4.91 -21.23
C GLN A 133 -4.55 4.05 -21.19
N THR A 134 -3.88 3.85 -22.33
CA THR A 134 -2.58 3.17 -22.39
C THR A 134 -1.48 3.95 -21.67
N ALA A 135 -1.51 5.30 -21.73
CA ALA A 135 -0.60 6.15 -20.96
C ALA A 135 -0.88 6.10 -19.44
N LEU A 136 -2.14 6.05 -19.02
CA LEU A 136 -2.49 5.86 -17.61
C LEU A 136 -1.99 4.51 -17.09
N LEU A 137 -2.14 3.45 -17.88
CA LEU A 137 -1.60 2.12 -17.57
C LEU A 137 -0.08 2.15 -17.40
N TYR A 138 0.62 2.88 -18.27
CA TYR A 138 2.07 3.10 -18.16
C TYR A 138 2.48 3.80 -16.85
N HIS A 139 1.72 4.84 -16.46
CA HIS A 139 1.97 5.55 -15.20
C HIS A 139 1.76 4.62 -14.00
N ALA A 140 0.67 3.86 -13.99
CA ALA A 140 0.39 2.91 -12.92
C ALA A 140 1.49 1.86 -12.72
N ILE A 141 2.04 1.31 -13.83
CA ILE A 141 3.19 0.39 -13.74
C ILE A 141 4.45 1.10 -13.24
N THR A 142 4.67 2.34 -13.67
CA THR A 142 5.84 3.11 -13.25
C THR A 142 5.79 3.39 -11.75
N ASP A 143 4.62 3.73 -11.22
CA ASP A 143 4.40 4.04 -9.81
C ASP A 143 4.44 2.78 -8.94
N LEU A 144 3.85 1.68 -9.41
CA LEU A 144 3.87 0.40 -8.68
C LEU A 144 5.28 -0.22 -8.62
N GLY A 145 6.09 -0.08 -9.67
CA GLY A 145 7.47 -0.52 -9.71
C GLY A 145 7.64 -2.05 -9.57
N GLY A 146 8.74 -2.48 -8.94
CA GLY A 146 9.00 -3.91 -8.68
C GLY A 146 8.97 -4.80 -9.92
N TYR A 147 8.36 -5.98 -9.79
CA TYR A 147 8.36 -7.00 -10.84
C TYR A 147 7.52 -6.61 -12.08
N VAL A 148 6.52 -5.72 -11.95
CA VAL A 148 5.70 -5.27 -13.09
C VAL A 148 6.43 -4.27 -13.99
N LYS A 149 7.50 -3.62 -13.48
CA LYS A 149 8.29 -2.63 -14.23
C LYS A 149 8.89 -3.18 -15.52
N ARG A 150 9.11 -4.50 -15.61
CA ARG A 150 9.60 -5.16 -16.84
C ARG A 150 8.69 -4.97 -18.05
N TYR A 151 7.39 -4.73 -17.84
CA TYR A 151 6.40 -4.51 -18.92
C TYR A 151 6.33 -3.07 -19.39
N LYS A 152 7.02 -2.15 -18.71
CA LYS A 152 7.04 -0.72 -19.02
C LYS A 152 7.34 -0.44 -20.50
N LYS A 153 8.39 -1.06 -21.03
CA LYS A 153 8.79 -0.91 -22.44
C LYS A 153 7.74 -1.45 -23.40
N SER A 154 7.11 -2.57 -23.07
CA SER A 154 6.04 -3.15 -23.88
C SER A 154 4.83 -2.20 -23.99
N ILE A 155 4.49 -1.51 -22.90
CA ILE A 155 3.42 -0.50 -22.89
C ILE A 155 3.83 0.73 -23.70
N GLU A 156 5.06 1.23 -23.55
CA GLU A 156 5.56 2.37 -24.34
C GLU A 156 5.50 2.08 -25.84
N ASP A 157 5.98 0.91 -26.25
CA ASP A 157 5.97 0.48 -27.64
C ASP A 157 4.52 0.36 -28.16
N CYS A 158 3.61 -0.15 -27.32
CA CYS A 158 2.18 -0.25 -27.66
C CYS A 158 1.54 1.15 -27.78
N PHE A 159 1.79 2.05 -26.84
CA PHE A 159 1.30 3.43 -26.86
C PHE A 159 1.70 4.16 -28.13
N GLY A 160 2.97 4.03 -28.56
CA GLY A 160 3.47 4.66 -29.77
C GLY A 160 2.73 4.20 -31.03
N VAL A 161 2.33 2.93 -31.09
CA VAL A 161 1.58 2.37 -32.22
C VAL A 161 0.10 2.73 -32.14
N VAL A 162 -0.53 2.59 -30.97
CA VAL A 162 -1.92 2.99 -30.70
C VAL A 162 -2.14 4.46 -31.05
N LYS A 163 -1.24 5.35 -30.63
CA LYS A 163 -1.33 6.78 -30.93
C LYS A 163 -1.29 7.07 -32.43
N LYS A 164 -0.42 6.38 -33.18
CA LYS A 164 -0.34 6.51 -34.64
C LYS A 164 -1.58 5.94 -35.33
N ALA A 165 -2.05 4.78 -34.90
CA ALA A 165 -3.22 4.11 -35.46
C ALA A 165 -4.52 4.90 -35.28
N LEU A 166 -4.60 5.74 -34.23
CA LEU A 166 -5.74 6.60 -33.95
C LEU A 166 -5.62 8.00 -34.57
N THR A 167 -4.56 8.27 -35.33
CA THR A 167 -4.46 9.50 -36.11
C THR A 167 -5.26 9.33 -37.40
N VAL A 168 -6.50 9.78 -37.40
CA VAL A 168 -7.41 9.77 -38.56
C VAL A 168 -7.53 11.17 -39.17
N GLU A 169 -7.68 11.24 -40.49
CA GLU A 169 -8.05 12.46 -41.22
C GLU A 169 -9.55 12.78 -41.00
N ASP A 170 -9.95 14.04 -41.22
CA ASP A 170 -11.19 14.67 -40.74
C ASP A 170 -12.49 13.82 -40.79
N ASP A 171 -13.29 13.97 -39.74
CA ASP A 171 -14.63 13.40 -39.46
C ASP A 171 -14.78 11.87 -39.35
N GLN A 172 -13.70 11.08 -39.41
CA GLN A 172 -13.76 9.64 -39.11
C GLN A 172 -13.69 9.33 -37.61
N ILE A 173 -14.55 8.42 -37.15
CA ILE A 173 -14.47 7.88 -35.79
C ILE A 173 -13.18 7.06 -35.67
N PRO A 174 -12.28 7.36 -34.72
CA PRO A 174 -11.03 6.62 -34.56
C PRO A 174 -11.30 5.18 -34.14
N HIS A 175 -10.81 4.23 -34.93
CA HIS A 175 -10.88 2.81 -34.61
C HIS A 175 -9.49 2.19 -34.57
N LEU A 176 -9.26 1.36 -33.55
CA LEU A 176 -8.05 0.54 -33.50
C LEU A 176 -8.10 -0.57 -34.56
N PRO A 177 -7.04 -0.73 -35.38
CA PRO A 177 -6.89 -1.89 -36.26
C PRO A 177 -6.83 -3.19 -35.46
N SER A 178 -7.28 -4.30 -36.07
CA SER A 178 -7.38 -5.61 -35.40
C SER A 178 -6.07 -6.08 -34.74
N ASN A 179 -4.92 -5.83 -35.38
CA ASN A 179 -3.62 -6.20 -34.82
C ASN A 179 -3.31 -5.43 -33.52
N GLU A 180 -3.67 -4.16 -33.45
CA GLU A 180 -3.44 -3.33 -32.26
C GLU A 180 -4.43 -3.66 -31.14
N LYS A 181 -5.67 -4.03 -31.50
CA LYS A 181 -6.64 -4.58 -30.55
C LYS A 181 -6.09 -5.84 -29.89
N GLN A 182 -5.62 -6.81 -30.68
CA GLN A 182 -5.05 -8.05 -30.17
C GLN A 182 -3.79 -7.80 -29.32
N ARG A 183 -2.97 -6.82 -29.69
CA ARG A 183 -1.79 -6.45 -28.91
C ARG A 183 -2.14 -5.89 -27.54
N LEU A 184 -3.12 -4.98 -27.48
CA LEU A 184 -3.64 -4.45 -26.21
C LEU A 184 -4.29 -5.55 -25.36
N GLU A 185 -5.08 -6.42 -25.98
CA GLU A 185 -5.73 -7.57 -25.35
C GLU A 185 -4.72 -8.51 -24.68
N ASN A 186 -3.68 -8.91 -25.41
CA ASN A 186 -2.62 -9.76 -24.86
C ASN A 186 -1.90 -9.08 -23.69
N MET A 187 -1.63 -7.77 -23.82
CA MET A 187 -0.94 -7.00 -22.79
C MET A 187 -1.78 -6.86 -21.52
N THR A 188 -3.07 -6.51 -21.64
CA THR A 188 -3.96 -6.38 -20.49
C THR A 188 -4.20 -7.72 -19.82
N THR A 189 -4.33 -8.81 -20.58
CA THR A 189 -4.46 -10.18 -20.03
C THR A 189 -3.25 -10.57 -19.20
N LEU A 190 -2.04 -10.36 -19.73
CA LEU A 190 -0.81 -10.61 -19.00
C LEU A 190 -0.73 -9.81 -17.69
N LEU A 191 -1.17 -8.54 -17.70
CA LEU A 191 -1.18 -7.70 -16.50
C LEU A 191 -2.21 -8.16 -15.48
N MET A 192 -3.40 -8.60 -15.90
CA MET A 192 -4.41 -9.18 -15.02
C MET A 192 -3.89 -10.47 -14.35
N ASP A 193 -3.23 -11.35 -15.11
CA ASP A 193 -2.61 -12.57 -14.57
C ASP A 193 -1.52 -12.26 -13.53
N LEU A 194 -0.75 -11.19 -13.76
CA LEU A 194 0.27 -10.74 -12.82
C LEU A 194 -0.32 -10.17 -11.53
N CYS A 195 -1.38 -9.36 -11.64
CA CYS A 195 -2.05 -8.78 -10.47
C CYS A 195 -2.73 -9.83 -9.60
N THR A 196 -3.13 -10.96 -10.18
CA THR A 196 -3.74 -12.09 -9.45
C THR A 196 -2.71 -13.12 -8.97
N GLY A 197 -1.45 -12.98 -9.38
CA GLY A 197 -0.34 -13.83 -8.95
C GLY A 197 0.03 -13.65 -7.47
N TYR A 198 0.53 -14.72 -6.85
CA TYR A 198 1.03 -14.70 -5.48
C TYR A 198 2.45 -14.10 -5.42
N ASP A 199 2.56 -12.81 -5.11
CA ASP A 199 3.84 -12.18 -4.76
C ASP A 199 4.16 -12.45 -3.28
N THR A 200 5.22 -13.20 -3.01
CA THR A 200 5.66 -13.51 -1.64
C THR A 200 6.01 -12.25 -0.83
N ASP A 201 6.48 -11.18 -1.49
CA ASP A 201 6.80 -9.91 -0.83
C ASP A 201 5.54 -9.20 -0.31
N LEU A 202 4.35 -9.56 -0.81
CA LEU A 202 3.06 -9.10 -0.31
C LEU A 202 2.55 -9.96 0.85
N VAL A 203 2.85 -11.26 0.87
CA VAL A 203 2.30 -12.18 1.88
C VAL A 203 2.99 -12.03 3.24
N ASP A 204 4.27 -11.67 3.24
CA ASP A 204 5.09 -11.59 4.45
C ASP A 204 4.55 -10.62 5.52
N PRO A 205 4.18 -9.35 5.22
CA PRO A 205 3.59 -8.44 6.19
C PRO A 205 2.25 -8.92 6.76
N MET A 206 1.43 -9.58 5.95
CA MET A 206 0.13 -10.11 6.36
C MET A 206 0.24 -11.34 7.24
N THR A 207 1.31 -12.12 7.11
CA THR A 207 1.53 -13.33 7.91
C THR A 207 1.54 -13.01 9.40
N LEU A 208 2.10 -11.87 9.81
CA LEU A 208 2.06 -11.40 11.21
C LEU A 208 0.63 -11.16 11.70
N ILE A 209 -0.20 -10.47 10.91
CA ILE A 209 -1.60 -10.21 11.26
C ILE A 209 -2.43 -11.48 11.27
N VAL A 210 -2.30 -12.32 10.24
CA VAL A 210 -3.03 -13.58 10.12
C VAL A 210 -2.67 -14.49 11.29
N SER A 211 -1.37 -14.59 11.63
CA SER A 211 -0.93 -15.35 12.80
C SER A 211 -1.46 -14.81 14.13
N PHE A 212 -1.70 -13.50 14.23
CA PHE A 212 -2.31 -12.89 15.40
C PHE A 212 -3.79 -13.24 15.53
N PHE A 213 -4.55 -13.25 14.42
CA PHE A 213 -5.99 -13.57 14.45
C PHE A 213 -6.32 -15.06 14.49
N LEU A 214 -5.40 -15.93 14.06
CA LEU A 214 -5.57 -17.39 14.09
C LEU A 214 -5.16 -18.03 15.43
N ARG A 215 -4.70 -17.23 16.40
CA ARG A 215 -4.37 -17.66 17.78
C ARG A 215 -5.48 -17.26 18.74
#